data_AF-A0A084B179-F1
#
_entry.id   AF-A0A084B179-F1
#
_cell.length_a   1.000
_cell.length_b   1.000
_cell.length_c   1.000
_cell.angle_alpha   90.00
_cell.angle_beta   90.00
_cell.angle_gamma   90.00
#
_symmetry.space_group_name_H-M   'P 1'
#
loop_
_entity.id
_entity.type
_entity.pdbx_description
1 polymer ?
#
loop_
_entity_poly.entity_id
_entity_poly.type
_entity_poly.pdbx_seq_one_letter_code
_entity_poly.pdbx_strand_id
1 'polypeptide(L)'
;MEDTTTPPTVGLVGLGINMYSPLCATSCHNILSRPQLNSSVPNEHGSHGGRHSPATGRAPEAFITPPYCYATDDSYLTSLAYCFDHYCGVEGDYVLTWELEKLWSENTAQGLMEPKWSYREALSHARETLGDDQPRVWNHGVMNYTAAANQTRYDIVYGSFDTSEHSETMHARHQLIALVVGAGIPVI
;
A
#
# COMPACT_ATOMS: atom_id res chain seq x y z
N MET A 1 12.38 -30.85 8.54
CA MET A 1 11.96 -29.44 8.61
C MET A 1 11.47 -29.12 7.23
N GLU A 2 10.15 -29.24 7.05
CA GLU A 2 9.48 -29.16 5.76
C GLU A 2 9.44 -27.68 5.34
N ASP A 3 10.08 -27.39 4.21
CA ASP A 3 10.07 -26.08 3.57
C ASP A 3 8.73 -25.90 2.87
N THR A 4 7.76 -25.30 3.57
CA THR A 4 6.50 -24.86 2.96
C THR A 4 6.74 -23.58 2.18
N THR A 5 7.47 -23.67 1.08
CA THR A 5 7.45 -22.62 0.05
C THR A 5 6.11 -22.74 -0.66
N THR A 6 5.14 -21.92 -0.25
CA THR A 6 3.89 -21.72 -1.00
C THR A 6 4.26 -21.32 -2.42
N PRO A 7 3.84 -22.06 -3.46
CA PRO A 7 4.13 -21.67 -4.84
C PRO A 7 3.56 -20.26 -5.10
N PRO A 8 4.23 -19.43 -5.92
CA PRO A 8 3.69 -18.12 -6.27
C PRO A 8 2.29 -18.32 -6.85
N THR A 9 1.31 -17.55 -6.39
CA THR A 9 -0.03 -17.58 -6.94
C THR A 9 0.04 -17.15 -8.41
N VAL A 10 0.01 -18.13 -9.31
CA VAL A 10 -0.07 -17.89 -10.75
C VAL A 10 -1.54 -17.66 -11.09
N GLY A 11 -1.89 -16.44 -11.46
CA GLY A 11 -3.24 -16.05 -11.83
C GLY A 11 -3.23 -14.79 -12.68
N LEU A 12 -4.40 -14.45 -13.23
CA LEU A 12 -4.62 -13.17 -13.89
C LEU A 12 -5.43 -12.27 -12.94
N VAL A 13 -5.21 -10.95 -12.97
CA VAL A 13 -5.99 -10.01 -12.16
C VAL A 13 -7.48 -10.24 -12.38
N GLY A 14 -8.24 -10.37 -11.30
CA GLY A 14 -9.67 -10.70 -11.32
C GLY A 14 -10.01 -12.16 -11.67
N LEU A 15 -9.01 -13.04 -11.77
CA LEU A 15 -9.10 -14.49 -11.96
C LEU A 15 -8.08 -15.20 -11.04
N GLY A 16 -8.33 -15.14 -9.74
CA GLY A 16 -7.53 -15.81 -8.71
C GLY A 16 -6.46 -14.95 -8.03
N ILE A 17 -6.18 -13.75 -8.57
CA ILE A 17 -5.36 -12.73 -7.91
C ILE A 17 -6.12 -11.40 -7.86
N ASN A 18 -6.04 -10.71 -6.72
CA ASN A 18 -6.54 -9.34 -6.53
C ASN A 18 -5.33 -8.43 -6.30
N MET A 19 -5.18 -7.38 -7.10
CA MET A 19 -3.93 -6.64 -7.17
C MET A 19 -3.77 -5.63 -6.01
N TYR A 20 -4.87 -5.01 -5.58
CA TYR A 20 -4.82 -3.96 -4.56
C TYR A 20 -5.65 -4.27 -3.32
N SER A 21 -5.99 -5.53 -3.07
CA SER A 21 -6.88 -5.92 -1.97
C SER A 21 -6.19 -5.98 -0.59
N PRO A 22 -6.79 -5.40 0.48
CA PRO A 22 -7.93 -4.51 0.46
C PRO A 22 -7.55 -3.10 -0.01
N LEU A 23 -8.43 -2.50 -0.81
CA LEU A 23 -8.15 -1.27 -1.57
C LEU A 23 -7.85 -0.08 -0.64
N CYS A 24 -8.59 0.02 0.47
CA CYS A 24 -8.41 1.09 1.45
C CYS A 24 -7.00 1.10 2.05
N ALA A 25 -6.50 -0.07 2.46
CA ALA A 25 -5.21 -0.19 3.13
C ALA A 25 -4.04 -0.03 2.15
N THR A 26 -4.19 -0.57 0.93
CA THR A 26 -3.21 -0.39 -0.14
C THR A 26 -3.08 1.10 -0.53
N SER A 27 -4.21 1.83 -0.53
CA SER A 27 -4.25 3.27 -0.78
C SER A 27 -3.56 4.06 0.33
N CYS A 28 -3.86 3.74 1.59
CA CYS A 28 -3.16 4.29 2.76
C CYS A 28 -1.64 4.11 2.66
N HIS A 29 -1.20 2.88 2.38
CA HIS A 29 0.22 2.57 2.23
C HIS A 29 0.86 3.38 1.09
N ASN A 30 0.20 3.50 -0.07
CA ASN A 30 0.73 4.26 -1.20
C ASN A 30 0.93 5.76 -0.90
N ILE A 31 0.06 6.34 -0.07
CA ILE A 31 0.13 7.76 0.27
C ILE A 31 1.20 8.01 1.32
N LEU A 32 1.22 7.17 2.36
CA LEU A 32 2.09 7.35 3.53
C LEU A 32 3.50 6.78 3.33
N SER A 33 3.75 6.00 2.28
CA SER A 33 5.11 5.56 1.93
C SER A 33 5.94 6.62 1.21
N ARG A 34 5.34 7.72 0.74
CA ARG A 34 5.99 8.78 -0.06
C ARG A 34 6.78 9.83 0.72
N PRO A 35 6.39 10.22 1.94
CA PRO A 35 7.13 11.22 2.70
C PRO A 35 8.54 10.74 3.07
N GLN A 36 9.45 11.70 3.23
CA GLN A 36 10.76 11.40 3.80
C GLN A 36 10.57 11.01 5.26
N LEU A 37 11.13 9.88 5.66
CA LEU A 37 11.22 9.47 7.06
C LEU A 37 12.56 9.86 7.67
N ASN A 38 12.69 9.86 8.99
CA ASN A 38 13.89 10.37 9.66
C ASN A 38 15.14 9.54 9.33
N SER A 39 14.98 8.23 9.15
CA SER A 39 16.06 7.32 8.72
C SER A 39 16.16 7.12 7.20
N SER A 40 15.58 8.01 6.40
CA SER A 40 15.80 8.01 4.95
C SER A 40 17.22 8.47 4.62
N VAL A 41 17.81 7.91 3.58
CA VAL A 41 19.18 8.21 3.14
C VAL A 41 19.19 8.97 1.82
N PRO A 42 20.19 9.82 1.53
CA PRO A 42 20.30 10.49 0.22
C PRO A 42 20.34 9.49 -0.93
N ASN A 43 19.67 9.82 -2.04
CA ASN A 43 19.70 9.03 -3.25
C ASN A 43 20.94 9.41 -4.10
N GLU A 44 22.12 8.92 -3.69
CA GLU A 44 23.42 9.31 -4.28
C GLU A 44 23.60 8.84 -5.73
N HIS A 45 22.98 7.72 -6.09
CA HIS A 45 22.92 7.20 -7.44
C HIS A 45 21.46 7.18 -7.84
N GLY A 46 20.97 8.25 -8.50
CA GLY A 46 19.57 8.41 -8.90
C GLY A 46 18.94 7.10 -9.34
N SER A 47 18.34 6.37 -8.39
CA SER A 47 17.97 4.99 -8.62
C SER A 47 16.66 4.99 -9.38
N HIS A 48 16.68 4.44 -10.60
CA HIS A 48 15.48 4.22 -11.42
C HIS A 48 14.55 3.13 -10.86
N GLY A 49 14.83 2.58 -9.67
CA GLY A 49 14.08 1.48 -9.05
C GLY A 49 12.97 1.88 -8.07
N GLY A 50 12.75 3.17 -7.81
CA GLY A 50 11.61 3.61 -7.02
C GLY A 50 10.30 3.48 -7.81
N ARG A 51 9.23 2.99 -7.18
CA ARG A 51 7.85 2.96 -7.74
C ARG A 51 7.62 4.22 -8.57
N HIS A 52 7.46 4.07 -9.88
CA HIS A 52 7.22 5.19 -10.79
C HIS A 52 6.06 6.05 -10.26
N SER A 53 6.36 7.21 -9.69
CA SER A 53 5.35 8.25 -9.51
C SER A 53 4.94 8.70 -10.91
N PRO A 54 3.66 8.60 -11.30
CA PRO A 54 3.23 9.05 -12.60
C PRO A 54 3.51 10.54 -12.73
N ALA A 55 4.22 10.91 -13.80
CA ALA A 55 4.12 12.16 -14.57
C ALA A 55 3.75 13.46 -13.83
N THR A 56 4.28 13.71 -12.63
CA THR A 56 4.09 14.97 -11.91
C THR A 56 5.35 15.84 -11.92
N GLY A 57 6.19 15.75 -12.96
CA GLY A 57 7.31 16.69 -13.18
C GLY A 57 8.26 16.90 -12.00
N ARG A 58 8.24 16.00 -11.01
CA ARG A 58 9.01 16.13 -9.77
C ARG A 58 10.33 15.40 -9.95
N ALA A 59 11.42 16.06 -9.58
CA ALA A 59 12.76 15.52 -9.59
C ALA A 59 12.81 14.12 -8.94
N PRO A 60 13.73 13.22 -9.35
CA PRO A 60 13.94 11.94 -8.66
C PRO A 60 14.00 12.20 -7.15
N GLU A 61 13.28 11.39 -6.37
CA GLU A 61 13.22 11.56 -4.93
C GLU A 61 14.66 11.64 -4.40
N ALA A 62 14.98 12.77 -3.75
CA ALA A 62 16.34 13.08 -3.30
C ALA A 62 16.83 12.12 -2.19
N PHE A 63 15.96 11.20 -1.76
CA PHE A 63 16.19 10.22 -0.72
C PHE A 63 15.62 8.87 -1.12
N ILE A 64 16.09 7.83 -0.45
CA ILE A 64 15.54 6.47 -0.45
C ILE A 64 15.19 6.13 0.99
N THR A 65 14.01 5.55 1.19
CA THR A 65 13.57 5.05 2.49
C THR A 65 13.76 3.52 2.53
N PRO A 66 14.76 3.01 3.27
CA PRO A 66 15.01 1.56 3.33
C PRO A 66 13.93 0.83 4.16
N PRO A 67 13.72 -0.49 3.97
CA PRO A 67 12.69 -1.25 4.68
C PRO A 67 12.74 -1.11 6.20
N TYR A 68 13.94 -1.13 6.80
CA TYR A 68 14.08 -0.96 8.26
C TYR A 68 13.51 0.38 8.74
N CYS A 69 13.59 1.43 7.92
CA CYS A 69 13.07 2.75 8.27
C CYS A 69 11.56 2.70 8.41
N TYR A 70 10.86 2.01 7.49
CA TYR A 70 9.41 1.81 7.61
C TYR A 70 9.06 0.91 8.81
N ALA A 71 9.87 -0.10 9.11
CA ALA A 71 9.63 -1.03 10.22
C ALA A 71 9.78 -0.37 11.61
N THR A 72 10.58 0.70 11.74
CA THR A 72 10.94 1.27 13.05
C THR A 72 10.57 2.74 13.25
N ASP A 73 10.11 3.45 12.21
CA ASP A 73 9.76 4.87 12.34
C ASP A 73 8.37 5.05 12.96
N ASP A 74 8.33 5.58 14.18
CA ASP A 74 7.10 5.75 14.96
C ASP A 74 6.08 6.65 14.25
N SER A 75 6.53 7.68 13.52
CA SER A 75 5.62 8.60 12.82
C SER A 75 4.95 7.91 11.65
N TYR A 76 5.69 7.11 10.88
CA TYR A 76 5.14 6.31 9.79
C TYR A 76 4.13 5.26 10.31
N LEU A 77 4.53 4.47 11.31
CA LEU A 77 3.68 3.39 11.84
C LEU A 77 2.37 3.95 12.41
N THR A 78 2.44 4.98 13.25
CA THR A 78 1.23 5.58 13.83
C THR A 78 0.34 6.22 12.76
N SER A 79 0.92 6.88 11.76
CA SER A 79 0.16 7.45 10.63
C SER A 79 -0.54 6.38 9.80
N LEU A 80 0.16 5.29 9.50
CA LEU A 80 -0.38 4.18 8.70
C LEU A 80 -1.51 3.47 9.44
N ALA A 81 -1.32 3.19 10.73
CA ALA A 81 -2.33 2.55 11.57
C ALA A 81 -3.58 3.43 11.70
N TYR A 82 -3.40 4.74 11.90
CA TYR A 82 -4.53 5.67 11.93
C TYR A 82 -5.28 5.71 10.58
N CYS A 83 -4.55 5.68 9.46
CA CYS A 83 -5.17 5.63 8.13
C CYS A 83 -6.00 4.36 7.93
N PHE A 84 -5.51 3.20 8.35
CA PHE A 84 -6.26 1.94 8.29
C PHE A 84 -7.53 2.00 9.16
N ASP A 85 -7.44 2.53 10.38
CA ASP A 85 -8.61 2.67 11.25
C ASP A 85 -9.67 3.60 10.63
N HIS A 86 -9.24 4.70 10.03
CA HIS A 86 -10.15 5.68 9.42
C HIS A 86 -10.82 5.18 8.15
N TYR A 87 -10.07 4.57 7.22
CA TYR A 87 -10.57 4.21 5.89
C TYR A 87 -10.97 2.74 5.73
N CYS A 88 -10.44 1.85 6.56
CA CYS A 88 -10.79 0.42 6.55
C CYS A 88 -11.63 0.00 7.77
N GLY A 89 -11.95 0.96 8.65
CA GLY A 89 -12.82 0.75 9.80
C GLY A 89 -14.29 0.70 9.44
N VAL A 90 -15.15 0.78 10.46
CA VAL A 90 -16.63 0.66 10.32
C VAL A 90 -17.22 1.75 9.42
N GLU A 91 -16.60 2.93 9.39
CA GLU A 91 -17.07 4.07 8.59
C GLU A 91 -16.53 4.08 7.16
N GLY A 92 -15.60 3.18 6.82
CA GLY A 92 -14.99 3.05 5.50
C GLY A 92 -15.27 1.69 4.85
N ASP A 93 -14.28 1.17 4.12
CA ASP A 93 -14.35 -0.20 3.59
C ASP A 93 -14.03 -1.18 4.72
N TYR A 94 -15.07 -1.60 5.44
CA TYR A 94 -14.90 -2.45 6.61
C TYR A 94 -14.07 -3.71 6.31
N VAL A 95 -12.86 -3.78 6.86
CA VAL A 95 -11.96 -4.94 6.82
C VAL A 95 -11.82 -5.51 8.22
N LEU A 96 -11.81 -6.84 8.36
CA LEU A 96 -11.66 -7.46 9.66
C LEU A 96 -10.27 -7.19 10.23
N THR A 97 -10.17 -6.98 11.54
CA THR A 97 -8.89 -6.63 12.18
C THR A 97 -7.78 -7.66 11.91
N TRP A 98 -8.10 -8.95 11.84
CA TRP A 98 -7.10 -9.99 11.57
C TRP A 98 -6.55 -9.90 10.13
N GLU A 99 -7.35 -9.43 9.17
CA GLU A 99 -6.91 -9.19 7.79
C GLU A 99 -5.99 -7.97 7.73
N LEU A 100 -6.31 -6.91 8.50
CA LEU A 100 -5.44 -5.74 8.63
C LEU A 100 -4.11 -6.09 9.31
N GLU A 101 -4.10 -6.93 10.35
CA GLU A 101 -2.87 -7.40 10.99
C GLU A 101 -1.99 -8.21 10.02
N LYS A 102 -2.60 -9.09 9.22
CA LYS A 102 -1.88 -9.84 8.19
C LYS A 102 -1.27 -8.90 7.14
N LEU A 103 -2.06 -7.96 6.64
CA LEU A 103 -1.59 -6.99 5.66
C LEU A 103 -0.48 -6.10 6.24
N TRP A 104 -0.59 -5.75 7.51
CA TRP A 104 0.38 -4.96 8.23
C TRP A 104 1.75 -5.64 8.26
N SER A 105 1.81 -6.93 8.61
CA SER A 105 3.08 -7.68 8.59
C SER A 105 3.64 -7.82 7.17
N GLU A 106 2.76 -8.02 6.17
CA GLU A 106 3.18 -8.25 4.79
C GLU A 106 3.65 -6.98 4.05
N ASN A 107 3.11 -5.80 4.38
CA ASN A 107 3.31 -4.62 3.53
C ASN A 107 4.00 -3.43 4.19
N THR A 108 3.89 -3.25 5.51
CA THR A 108 4.36 -2.03 6.20
C THR A 108 5.84 -1.75 5.94
N ALA A 109 6.70 -2.77 5.96
CA ALA A 109 8.11 -2.66 5.60
C ALA A 109 8.43 -3.40 4.29
N GLN A 110 7.51 -3.31 3.32
CA GLN A 110 7.64 -3.94 2.00
C GLN A 110 7.76 -5.48 2.06
N GLY A 111 7.31 -6.10 3.15
CA GLY A 111 7.42 -7.54 3.40
C GLY A 111 8.85 -8.03 3.65
N LEU A 112 9.80 -7.12 3.82
CA LEU A 112 11.22 -7.43 4.02
C LEU A 112 11.64 -7.43 5.48
N MET A 113 10.80 -6.90 6.38
CA MET A 113 11.06 -6.81 7.81
C MET A 113 9.74 -6.78 8.58
N GLU A 114 9.73 -7.38 9.76
CA GLU A 114 8.60 -7.25 10.68
C GLU A 114 8.58 -5.84 11.30
N PRO A 115 7.44 -5.14 11.29
CA PRO A 115 7.30 -3.87 12.00
C PRO A 115 7.52 -4.02 13.50
N LYS A 116 8.09 -2.99 14.13
CA LYS A 116 8.32 -2.91 15.59
C LYS A 116 7.04 -3.15 16.41
N TRP A 117 5.89 -2.75 15.87
CA TRP A 117 4.58 -2.86 16.50
C TRP A 117 3.61 -3.59 15.57
N SER A 118 2.70 -4.37 16.15
CA SER A 118 1.49 -4.83 15.45
C SER A 118 0.61 -3.65 15.03
N TYR A 119 -0.33 -3.87 14.12
CA TYR A 119 -1.26 -2.82 13.71
C TYR A 119 -2.03 -2.25 14.92
N ARG A 120 -2.52 -3.12 15.81
CA ARG A 120 -3.25 -2.70 17.01
C ARG A 120 -2.40 -1.88 17.98
N GLU A 121 -1.14 -2.24 18.18
CA GLU A 121 -0.21 -1.49 19.03
C GLU A 121 0.09 -0.11 18.42
N ALA A 122 0.38 -0.06 17.12
CA ALA A 122 0.62 1.19 16.41
C ALA A 122 -0.62 2.12 16.46
N LEU A 123 -1.83 1.56 16.33
CA LEU A 123 -3.08 2.32 16.47
C LEU A 123 -3.29 2.83 17.91
N SER A 124 -2.94 2.03 18.92
CA SER A 124 -2.97 2.45 20.32
C SER A 124 -2.04 3.65 20.55
N HIS A 125 -0.80 3.57 20.05
CA HIS A 125 0.16 4.67 20.15
C HIS A 125 -0.29 5.91 19.37
N ALA A 126 -0.92 5.73 18.20
CA ALA A 126 -1.49 6.84 17.44
C ALA A 126 -2.56 7.57 18.26
N ARG A 127 -3.49 6.84 18.87
CA ARG A 127 -4.56 7.41 19.72
C ARG A 127 -3.99 8.08 20.98
N GLU A 128 -3.00 7.48 21.62
CA GLU A 128 -2.32 8.09 22.78
C GLU A 128 -1.62 9.40 22.41
N THR A 129 -0.93 9.43 21.26
CA THR A 129 -0.20 10.61 20.79
C THR A 129 -1.14 11.74 20.38
N LEU A 130 -2.28 11.40 19.77
CA LEU A 130 -3.27 12.37 19.30
C LEU A 130 -4.21 12.84 20.42
N GLY A 131 -4.47 12.00 21.42
CA GLY A 131 -5.50 12.28 22.43
C GLY A 131 -6.86 12.48 21.76
N ASP A 132 -7.50 13.63 22.02
CA ASP A 132 -8.78 14.01 21.41
C ASP A 132 -8.60 14.80 20.10
N ASP A 133 -7.36 15.12 19.71
CA ASP A 133 -7.07 15.89 18.50
C ASP A 133 -7.07 15.01 17.23
N GLN A 134 -7.38 15.63 16.09
CA GLN A 134 -7.27 14.98 14.78
C GLN A 134 -5.86 15.14 14.21
N PRO A 135 -5.31 14.12 13.53
CA PRO A 135 -3.98 14.22 12.95
C PRO A 135 -3.96 15.25 11.80
N ARG A 136 -2.82 15.92 11.64
CA ARG A 136 -2.62 16.91 10.58
C ARG A 136 -2.19 16.24 9.30
N VAL A 137 -2.58 16.77 8.15
CA VAL A 137 -2.11 16.28 6.86
C VAL A 137 -0.62 16.64 6.67
N TRP A 138 0.19 15.66 6.29
CA TRP A 138 1.58 15.91 5.90
C TRP A 138 1.65 16.70 4.58
N ASN A 139 2.45 17.77 4.56
CA ASN A 139 2.60 18.65 3.39
C ASN A 139 3.93 18.46 2.65
N HIS A 140 5.04 18.57 3.36
CA HIS A 140 6.40 18.50 2.81
C HIS A 140 7.42 18.20 3.92
N GLY A 141 8.63 17.81 3.51
CA GLY A 141 9.74 17.54 4.43
C GLY A 141 9.63 16.19 5.13
N VAL A 142 10.37 16.05 6.23
CA VAL A 142 10.40 14.81 7.01
C VAL A 142 9.08 14.65 7.78
N MET A 143 8.47 13.48 7.73
CA MET A 143 7.34 13.13 8.58
C MET A 143 7.87 12.77 9.98
N ASN A 144 7.56 13.61 10.97
CA ASN A 144 8.00 13.44 12.35
C ASN A 144 6.84 13.53 13.37
N TYR A 145 5.61 13.28 12.92
CA TYR A 145 4.40 13.20 13.73
C TYR A 145 3.37 12.27 13.07
N THR A 146 2.37 11.83 13.84
CA THR A 146 1.20 11.10 13.33
C THR A 146 0.39 11.96 12.36
N ALA A 147 0.55 11.68 11.07
CA ALA A 147 -0.06 12.43 9.99
C ALA A 147 -1.33 11.75 9.45
N ALA A 148 -2.31 12.56 9.09
CA ALA A 148 -3.49 12.12 8.36
C ALA A 148 -3.12 11.94 6.88
N ALA A 149 -3.66 10.89 6.25
CA ALA A 149 -3.68 10.83 4.80
C ALA A 149 -4.59 11.95 4.27
N ASN A 150 -4.13 12.66 3.23
CA ASN A 150 -4.94 13.70 2.62
C ASN A 150 -6.14 13.06 1.89
N GLN A 151 -7.38 13.43 2.28
CA GLN A 151 -8.60 12.86 1.70
C GLN A 151 -8.62 12.91 0.17
N THR A 152 -8.35 14.09 -0.43
CA THR A 152 -8.38 14.23 -1.89
C THR A 152 -7.35 13.32 -2.57
N ARG A 153 -6.16 13.15 -1.98
CA ARG A 153 -5.16 12.20 -2.50
C ARG A 153 -5.59 10.76 -2.29
N TYR A 154 -6.21 10.45 -1.15
CA TYR A 154 -6.78 9.14 -0.88
C TYR A 154 -7.80 8.77 -1.95
N ASP A 155 -8.79 9.62 -2.20
CA ASP A 155 -9.83 9.35 -3.21
C ASP A 155 -9.25 9.14 -4.61
N ILE A 156 -8.23 9.93 -4.99
CA ILE A 156 -7.55 9.79 -6.29
C ILE A 156 -6.80 8.45 -6.36
N VAL A 157 -6.03 8.09 -5.35
CA VAL A 157 -5.26 6.84 -5.34
C VAL A 157 -6.18 5.64 -5.28
N TYR A 158 -7.20 5.68 -4.41
CA TYR A 158 -8.23 4.66 -4.27
C TYR A 158 -8.94 4.41 -5.60
N GLY A 159 -9.48 5.47 -6.22
CA GLY A 159 -10.15 5.36 -7.52
C GLY A 159 -9.21 4.92 -8.65
N SER A 160 -7.94 5.34 -8.62
CA SER A 160 -6.95 4.89 -9.61
C SER A 160 -6.64 3.40 -9.48
N PHE A 161 -6.54 2.89 -8.25
CA PHE A 161 -6.31 1.47 -8.00
C PHE A 161 -7.54 0.63 -8.35
N ASP A 162 -8.74 1.07 -7.98
CA ASP A 162 -10.00 0.42 -8.37
C ASP A 162 -10.13 0.30 -9.89
N THR A 163 -9.97 1.42 -10.61
CA THR A 163 -10.09 1.45 -12.07
C THR A 163 -9.00 0.64 -12.77
N SER A 164 -7.79 0.60 -12.20
CA SER A 164 -6.68 -0.21 -12.73
C SER A 164 -6.96 -1.70 -12.54
N GLU A 165 -7.37 -2.14 -11.35
CA GLU A 165 -7.74 -3.52 -11.09
C GLU A 165 -8.92 -3.98 -11.95
N HIS A 166 -9.93 -3.12 -12.14
CA HIS A 166 -11.04 -3.38 -13.05
C HIS A 166 -10.56 -3.55 -14.50
N SER A 167 -9.69 -2.64 -14.96
CA SER A 167 -9.18 -2.66 -16.34
C SER A 167 -8.32 -3.90 -16.61
N GLU A 168 -7.46 -4.29 -15.67
CA GLU A 168 -6.66 -5.52 -15.76
C GLU A 168 -7.55 -6.78 -15.71
N THR A 169 -8.61 -6.77 -14.89
CA THR A 169 -9.60 -7.85 -14.86
C THR A 169 -10.30 -8.02 -16.20
N MET A 170 -10.74 -6.91 -16.80
CA MET A 170 -11.36 -6.95 -18.12
C MET A 170 -10.36 -7.37 -19.19
N HIS A 171 -9.13 -6.89 -19.15
CA HIS A 171 -8.08 -7.26 -20.08
C HIS A 171 -7.84 -8.78 -20.08
N ALA A 172 -7.63 -9.35 -18.89
CA ALA A 172 -7.46 -10.79 -18.70
C ALA A 172 -8.64 -11.60 -19.26
N ARG A 173 -9.87 -11.19 -18.94
CA ARG A 173 -11.09 -11.88 -19.42
C ARG A 173 -11.21 -11.85 -20.94
N HIS A 174 -11.02 -10.68 -21.56
CA HIS A 174 -11.14 -10.54 -23.02
C HIS A 174 -10.04 -11.30 -23.76
N GLN A 175 -8.81 -11.33 -23.23
CA GLN A 175 -7.72 -12.13 -23.78
C GLN A 175 -8.03 -13.63 -23.74
N LEU A 176 -8.56 -14.15 -22.64
CA LEU A 176 -8.96 -15.55 -22.53
C LEU A 176 -10.08 -15.90 -23.51
N ILE A 177 -11.10 -15.03 -23.65
CA ILE A 177 -12.18 -15.24 -24.61
C ILE A 177 -11.60 -15.29 -26.04
N ALA A 178 -10.75 -14.34 -26.41
CA ALA A 178 -10.13 -14.31 -27.73
C ALA A 178 -9.27 -15.56 -28.00
N LEU A 179 -8.55 -16.07 -27.00
CA LEU A 179 -7.78 -17.30 -27.10
C LEU A 179 -8.69 -18.53 -27.32
N VAL A 180 -9.73 -18.68 -26.50
CA VAL A 180 -10.66 -19.83 -26.60
C VAL A 180 -11.41 -19.82 -27.93
N VAL A 181 -11.93 -18.67 -28.32
CA VAL A 181 -12.67 -18.51 -29.59
C VAL A 181 -11.72 -18.68 -30.78
N GLY A 182 -10.56 -18.03 -30.76
CA GLY A 182 -9.58 -18.10 -31.84
C GLY A 182 -8.94 -19.48 -32.03
N ALA A 183 -8.74 -20.25 -30.96
CA ALA A 183 -8.25 -21.62 -31.04
C ALA A 183 -9.36 -22.65 -31.33
N GLY A 184 -10.60 -22.38 -30.90
CA GLY A 184 -11.75 -23.27 -31.09
C GLY A 184 -12.40 -23.20 -32.47
N ILE A 185 -12.43 -22.02 -33.10
CA ILE A 185 -13.02 -21.83 -34.44
C ILE A 185 -12.28 -22.58 -35.57
N PRO A 186 -10.94 -22.65 -35.64
CA PRO A 186 -10.26 -23.33 -36.75
C PRO A 186 -10.35 -24.87 -36.74
N VAL A 187 -11.10 -25.47 -35.79
CA VAL A 187 -11.30 -26.93 -35.68
C VAL A 187 -12.66 -27.37 -36.27
N ILE A 188 -13.38 -26.48 -36.97
CA ILE A 188 -14.66 -26.78 -37.63
C ILE A 188 -14.55 -26.57 -39.14
#